data_AF-A0A2T4RXP1-F1
#
_entry.id   AF-A0A2T4RXP1-F1
#
_cell.length_a   1.000
_cell.length_b   1.000
_cell.length_c   1.000
_cell.angle_alpha   90.00
_cell.angle_beta   90.00
_cell.angle_gamma   90.00
#
_symmetry.space_group_name_H-M   'P 1'
#
loop_
_entity.id
_entity.type
_entity.pdbx_description
1 polymer ?
#
loop_
_entity_poly.entity_id
_entity_poly.type
_entity_poly.pdbx_seq_one_letter_code
_entity_poly.pdbx_strand_id
1 'polypeptide(L)'
;VDSGRKTVELFKKELESAHTVVWNGPMGVFEFENFAQGTIGVCEAIAELKDATTIIGGGDSAAAAMMLGFEDDFTHISTGGGASLEYLEGKELPGIASISDK
;
A
#
# COMPACT_ATOMS: atom_id res chain seq x y z
N VAL A 1 -2.60 19.73 -0.02
CA VAL A 1 -3.47 18.54 0.09
C VAL A 1 -2.79 17.28 -0.46
N ASP A 2 -1.45 17.28 -0.49
CA ASP A 2 -0.59 16.18 -0.90
C ASP A 2 0.71 16.28 -0.09
N SER A 3 1.43 15.18 0.05
CA SER A 3 2.74 15.15 0.69
C SER A 3 3.79 15.82 -0.18
N GLY A 4 4.53 16.76 0.39
CA GLY A 4 5.59 17.47 -0.35
C GLY A 4 6.82 16.60 -0.59
N ARG A 5 7.65 16.99 -1.57
CA ARG A 5 8.87 16.26 -1.96
C ARG A 5 9.77 15.83 -0.80
N LYS A 6 10.04 16.71 0.17
CA LYS A 6 10.89 16.38 1.33
C LYS A 6 10.29 15.28 2.21
N THR A 7 8.98 15.19 2.28
CA THR A 7 8.27 14.14 3.02
C THR A 7 8.36 12.80 2.29
N VAL A 8 8.26 12.81 0.95
CA VAL A 8 8.47 11.61 0.13
C VAL A 8 9.90 11.09 0.27
N GLU A 9 10.90 11.98 0.19
CA GLU A 9 12.32 11.62 0.41
C GLU A 9 12.55 11.02 1.81
N LEU A 10 11.86 11.54 2.83
CA LEU A 10 11.90 11.00 4.18
C LEU A 10 11.30 9.58 4.23
N PHE A 11 10.10 9.37 3.66
CA PHE A 11 9.48 8.05 3.63
C PHE A 11 10.33 7.03 2.88
N LYS A 12 10.90 7.40 1.72
CA LYS A 12 11.81 6.54 0.97
C LYS A 12 12.96 6.06 1.84
N LYS A 13 13.57 6.96 2.61
CA LYS A 13 14.67 6.63 3.53
C LYS A 13 14.24 5.68 4.65
N GLU A 14 13.08 5.93 5.28
CA GLU A 14 12.60 5.05 6.36
C GLU A 14 12.27 3.63 5.84
N LEU A 15 11.84 3.51 4.58
CA LEU A 15 11.51 2.23 3.95
C LEU A 15 12.73 1.35 3.66
N GLU A 16 13.94 1.91 3.49
CA GLU A 16 15.16 1.15 3.10
C GLU A 16 15.49 -0.02 4.03
N SER A 17 15.11 0.08 5.31
CA SER A 17 15.39 -0.94 6.33
C SER A 17 14.22 -1.91 6.58
N ALA A 18 13.08 -1.70 5.92
CA ALA A 18 11.89 -2.47 6.15
C ALA A 18 11.95 -3.83 5.42
N HIS A 19 11.69 -4.91 6.14
CA HIS A 19 11.56 -6.26 5.56
C HIS A 19 10.11 -6.59 5.19
N THR A 20 9.16 -5.82 5.71
CA THR A 20 7.74 -5.94 5.37
C THR A 20 7.11 -4.56 5.41
N VAL A 21 6.36 -4.21 4.38
CA VAL A 21 5.67 -2.93 4.23
C VAL A 21 4.22 -3.21 3.89
N VAL A 22 3.30 -2.63 4.66
CA VAL A 22 1.87 -2.63 4.36
C VAL A 22 1.44 -1.21 4.03
N TRP A 23 0.91 -1.00 2.83
CA TRP A 23 0.44 0.30 2.35
C TRP A 23 -1.08 0.32 2.23
N ASN A 24 -1.72 1.25 2.95
CA ASN A 24 -3.17 1.42 2.97
C ASN A 24 -3.53 2.91 3.01
N GLY A 25 -3.69 3.51 1.84
CA GLY A 25 -4.14 4.89 1.64
C GLY A 25 -3.15 5.73 0.81
N PRO A 26 -3.64 6.55 -0.14
CA PRO A 26 -2.83 7.50 -0.88
C PRO A 26 -2.30 8.63 0.03
N MET A 27 -1.28 9.35 -0.44
CA MET A 27 -0.59 10.42 0.31
C MET A 27 -1.23 11.81 0.13
N GLY A 28 -2.22 11.88 -0.76
CA GLY A 28 -2.94 13.07 -1.18
C GLY A 28 -4.17 12.68 -1.99
N VAL A 29 -4.86 13.67 -2.56
CA VAL A 29 -6.03 13.46 -3.42
C VAL A 29 -5.57 13.13 -4.84
N PHE A 30 -5.06 11.90 -5.01
CA PHE A 30 -4.32 11.45 -6.20
C PHE A 30 -5.13 11.45 -7.50
N GLU A 31 -6.45 11.56 -7.40
CA GLU A 31 -7.37 11.74 -8.53
C GLU A 31 -7.16 13.08 -9.25
N PHE A 32 -6.52 14.05 -8.59
CA PHE A 32 -6.09 15.31 -9.21
C PHE A 32 -4.58 15.28 -9.46
N GLU A 33 -4.15 15.47 -10.71
CA GLU A 33 -2.73 15.40 -11.11
C GLU A 33 -1.81 16.30 -10.26
N ASN A 34 -2.29 17.49 -9.88
CA ASN A 34 -1.55 18.44 -9.05
C ASN A 34 -1.28 17.94 -7.61
N PHE A 35 -1.94 16.87 -7.18
CA PHE A 35 -1.91 16.31 -5.83
C PHE A 35 -1.65 14.79 -5.82
N ALA A 36 -1.11 14.26 -6.92
CA ALA A 36 -0.78 12.84 -7.06
C ALA A 36 0.69 12.51 -6.76
N GLN A 37 1.57 13.52 -6.74
CA GLN A 37 3.02 13.30 -6.69
C GLN A 37 3.49 12.63 -5.41
N GLY A 38 2.86 12.92 -4.27
CA GLY A 38 3.17 12.23 -3.01
C GLY A 38 2.82 10.74 -3.09
N THR A 39 1.65 10.41 -3.65
CA THR A 39 1.19 9.03 -3.83
C THR A 39 2.08 8.27 -4.80
N ILE A 40 2.44 8.89 -5.92
CA ILE A 40 3.35 8.32 -6.92
C ILE A 40 4.70 8.00 -6.28
N GLY A 41 5.33 8.99 -5.62
CA GLY A 41 6.66 8.81 -5.07
C GLY A 41 6.73 7.77 -3.94
N VAL A 42 5.67 7.64 -3.13
CA VAL A 42 5.60 6.57 -2.12
C VAL A 42 5.33 5.21 -2.76
N CYS A 43 4.46 5.13 -3.76
CA CYS A 43 4.21 3.90 -4.51
C CYS A 43 5.50 3.37 -5.17
N GLU A 44 6.23 4.24 -5.87
CA GLU A 44 7.54 3.94 -6.47
C GLU A 44 8.54 3.48 -5.41
N ALA A 45 8.64 4.21 -4.29
CA ALA A 45 9.59 3.86 -3.23
C ALA A 45 9.34 2.47 -2.63
N ILE A 46 8.08 2.04 -2.53
CA ILE A 46 7.72 0.72 -2.02
C ILE A 46 7.96 -0.36 -3.10
N ALA A 47 7.56 -0.10 -4.35
CA ALA A 47 7.75 -1.02 -5.47
C ALA A 47 9.23 -1.32 -5.76
N GLU A 48 10.14 -0.36 -5.51
CA GLU A 48 11.58 -0.53 -5.71
C GLU A 48 12.29 -1.36 -4.61
N LEU A 49 11.59 -1.74 -3.53
CA LEU A 49 12.18 -2.53 -2.44
C LEU A 49 12.46 -3.97 -2.87
N LYS A 50 13.73 -4.37 -2.92
CA LYS A 50 14.13 -5.69 -3.43
C LYS A 50 14.02 -6.84 -2.42
N ASP A 51 14.19 -6.53 -1.14
CA ASP A 51 14.29 -7.53 -0.07
C ASP A 51 13.18 -7.34 0.98
N ALA A 52 12.00 -6.88 0.54
CA ALA A 52 10.85 -6.64 1.40
C ALA A 52 9.59 -7.34 0.88
N THR A 53 8.78 -7.88 1.79
CA THR A 53 7.39 -8.24 1.46
C THR A 53 6.55 -6.97 1.41
N THR A 54 6.03 -6.63 0.24
CA THR A 54 5.23 -5.41 0.02
C THR A 54 3.76 -5.77 -0.19
N ILE A 55 2.89 -5.23 0.66
CA ILE A 55 1.46 -5.56 0.70
C ILE A 55 0.63 -4.28 0.50
N ILE A 56 -0.27 -4.28 -0.47
CA ILE A 56 -1.31 -3.26 -0.60
C ILE A 56 -2.59 -3.75 0.10
N GLY A 57 -3.08 -2.98 1.07
CA GLY A 57 -4.22 -3.35 1.92
C GLY A 57 -5.53 -2.61 1.63
N GLY A 58 -5.52 -1.59 0.77
CA GLY A 58 -6.68 -0.70 0.53
C GLY A 58 -6.99 -0.53 -0.96
N GLY A 59 -8.27 -0.37 -1.29
CA GLY A 59 -8.75 -0.24 -2.67
C GLY A 59 -8.14 0.95 -3.41
N ASP A 60 -8.06 2.12 -2.77
CA ASP A 60 -7.51 3.32 -3.39
C ASP A 60 -6.00 3.20 -3.65
N SER A 61 -5.25 2.57 -2.74
CA SER A 61 -3.83 2.26 -2.96
C SER A 61 -3.64 1.25 -4.08
N ALA A 62 -4.51 0.24 -4.17
CA ALA A 62 -4.46 -0.73 -5.25
C ALA A 62 -4.74 -0.05 -6.61
N ALA A 63 -5.76 0.80 -6.66
CA ALA A 63 -6.07 1.60 -7.85
C ALA A 63 -4.89 2.50 -8.25
N ALA A 64 -4.24 3.17 -7.29
CA ALA A 64 -3.07 4.00 -7.56
C ALA A 64 -1.90 3.17 -8.14
N ALA A 65 -1.57 2.01 -7.56
CA ALA A 65 -0.49 1.17 -8.07
C ALA A 65 -0.77 0.66 -9.50
N MET A 66 -2.01 0.24 -9.79
CA MET A 66 -2.42 -0.20 -11.12
C MET A 66 -2.37 0.95 -12.15
N MET A 67 -2.87 2.14 -11.80
CA MET A 67 -2.85 3.30 -12.69
C MET A 67 -1.42 3.73 -13.06
N LEU A 68 -0.46 3.48 -12.17
CA LEU A 68 0.94 3.81 -12.37
C LEU A 68 1.76 2.68 -13.01
N GLY A 69 1.16 1.50 -13.19
CA GLY A 69 1.81 0.34 -13.81
C GLY A 69 2.76 -0.43 -12.89
N PHE A 70 2.60 -0.30 -11.56
CA PHE A 70 3.43 -1.01 -10.58
C PHE A 70 2.76 -2.29 -10.04
N GLU A 71 1.68 -2.77 -10.64
CA GLU A 71 0.89 -3.89 -10.09
C GLU A 71 1.71 -5.17 -9.88
N ASP A 72 2.63 -5.46 -10.79
CA ASP A 72 3.49 -6.65 -10.76
C ASP A 72 4.72 -6.48 -9.84
N ASP A 73 4.99 -5.26 -9.36
CA ASP A 73 6.14 -4.95 -8.50
C ASP A 73 5.83 -5.11 -7.00
N PHE A 74 4.55 -5.29 -6.64
CA PHE A 74 4.15 -5.59 -5.26
C PHE A 74 4.08 -7.09 -4.99
N THR A 75 4.52 -7.51 -3.80
CA THR A 75 4.45 -8.94 -3.41
C THR A 75 3.00 -9.43 -3.30
N HIS A 76 2.10 -8.57 -2.80
CA HIS A 76 0.68 -8.88 -2.68
C HIS A 76 -0.18 -7.63 -2.80
N ILE A 77 -1.19 -7.69 -3.66
CA ILE A 77 -2.26 -6.69 -3.73
C ILE A 77 -3.54 -7.35 -3.24
N SER A 78 -4.05 -6.89 -2.10
CA SER A 78 -5.28 -7.44 -1.55
C SER A 78 -6.50 -6.97 -2.34
N THR A 79 -7.41 -7.90 -2.60
CA THR A 79 -8.74 -7.64 -3.17
C THR A 79 -9.83 -7.54 -2.10
N GLY A 80 -9.48 -7.70 -0.82
CA GLY A 80 -10.44 -7.73 0.29
C GLY A 80 -10.98 -6.35 0.69
N GLY A 81 -10.37 -5.25 0.24
CA GLY A 81 -10.79 -3.88 0.58
C GLY A 81 -10.97 -3.71 2.09
N GLY A 82 -12.20 -3.44 2.52
CA GLY A 82 -12.55 -3.31 3.94
C GLY A 82 -12.23 -4.55 4.78
N ALA A 83 -12.39 -5.76 4.24
CA ALA A 83 -12.05 -6.99 4.96
C ALA A 83 -10.55 -7.09 5.27
N SER A 84 -9.69 -6.59 4.39
CA SER A 84 -8.24 -6.55 4.64
C SER A 84 -7.87 -5.57 5.73
N LEU A 85 -8.56 -4.44 5.80
CA LEU A 85 -8.38 -3.48 6.88
C LEU A 85 -8.85 -4.06 8.21
N GLU A 86 -10.03 -4.68 8.27
CA GLU A 86 -10.52 -5.36 9.47
C GLU A 86 -9.58 -6.49 9.93
N TYR A 87 -8.98 -7.20 8.98
CA TYR A 87 -7.98 -8.22 9.30
C TYR A 87 -6.69 -7.61 9.88
N LEU A 88 -6.21 -6.49 9.32
CA LEU A 88 -5.06 -5.74 9.86
C LEU A 88 -5.35 -5.11 11.23
N GLU A 89 -6.62 -4.80 11.53
CA GLU A 89 -7.06 -4.38 12.87
C GLU A 89 -7.03 -5.53 13.90
N GLY A 90 -6.75 -6.77 13.47
CA GLY A 90 -6.69 -7.95 14.34
C GLY A 90 -8.06 -8.53 14.67
N LYS A 91 -9.11 -8.17 13.92
CA LYS A 91 -10.44 -8.74 14.10
C LYS A 91 -10.49 -10.16 13.55
N GLU A 92 -11.25 -11.00 14.24
CA GLU A 92 -11.63 -12.31 13.71
C GLU A 92 -12.70 -12.11 12.63
N LEU A 93 -12.34 -12.41 11.38
CA LEU A 93 -13.31 -12.36 10.28
C LEU A 93 -14.17 -13.62 10.29
N PRO A 94 -15.50 -13.53 10.36
CA PRO A 94 -16.38 -14.71 10.45
C PRO A 94 -16.17 -15.72 9.32
N GLY A 95 -15.89 -15.22 8.10
CA GLY A 95 -15.60 -16.06 6.95
C GLY A 95 -14.32 -16.89 7.13
N ILE A 96 -13.26 -16.29 7.70
CA ILE A 96 -12.00 -16.99 7.97
C ILE A 96 -12.17 -17.98 9.13
N ALA A 97 -12.82 -17.57 10.22
CA ALA A 97 -13.05 -18.42 11.39
C ALA A 97 -13.90 -19.67 11.11
N SER A 98 -14.72 -19.64 10.04
CA SER A 98 -15.53 -20.78 9.62
C SER A 98 -14.75 -21.86 8.87
N ILE A 99 -13.51 -21.60 8.47
CA ILE A 99 -12.66 -22.55 7.73
C ILE A 99 -12.07 -23.54 8.74
N SER A 100 -12.14 -24.85 8.44
CA SER A 100 -11.55 -25.87 9.30
C SER A 100 -10.02 -25.76 9.34
N ASP A 101 -9.45 -25.96 10.53
CA ASP A 101 -8.00 -26.07 10.70
C ASP A 101 -7.41 -27.25 9.91
N LYS A 102 -6.13 -27.13 9.56
CA LYS A 102 -5.38 -28.07 8.73
C LYS A 102 -5.10 -29.41 9.41
#